data_AF-A0A1A8W506-F1
#
_entry.id   AF-A0A1A8W506-F1
#
_cell.length_a   1.000
_cell.length_b   1.000
_cell.length_c   1.000
_cell.angle_alpha   90.00
_cell.angle_beta   90.00
_cell.angle_gamma   90.00
#
_symmetry.space_group_name_H-M   'P 1'
#
loop_
_entity.id
_entity.type
_entity.pdbx_description
1 polymer ?
#
loop_
_entity_poly.entity_id
_entity_poly.type
_entity_poly.pdbx_seq_one_letter_code
_entity_poly.pdbx_strand_id
1 'polypeptide(L)'
;MSPLRLSRKRRYNCSLTIDEIQRLFNILYAEVVLLDDLVASLMNFLSRNQNPNDFKNLISGKVNQRLSRLIPGYPDLRKKNMEKRLVEQMEEIIKMLPISKDEILFLHEFLRLEIDQSIEILNNVAMEETDDGRNWILNDLSYIRVRLIARLRRYRVIVNDDLITAAVLRLRRRILDILEYHYDMPSQAIYN
;
A
#
# COMPACT_ATOMS: atom_id res chain seq x y z
N MET A 1 -28.87 32.08 6.54
CA MET A 1 -27.81 31.17 6.06
C MET A 1 -27.85 29.92 6.92
N SER A 2 -28.26 28.80 6.35
CA SER A 2 -28.38 27.54 7.09
C SER A 2 -26.99 26.94 7.32
N PRO A 3 -26.63 26.48 8.53
CA PRO A 3 -25.34 25.86 8.77
C PRO A 3 -25.25 24.55 7.98
N LEU A 4 -24.16 24.36 7.26
CA LEU A 4 -23.82 23.12 6.58
C LEU A 4 -23.86 21.99 7.62
N ARG A 5 -24.84 21.08 7.49
CA ARG A 5 -24.97 19.89 8.33
C ARG A 5 -23.78 18.98 8.03
N LEU A 6 -22.71 19.10 8.80
CA LEU A 6 -21.63 18.12 8.83
C LEU A 6 -22.24 16.76 9.20
N SER A 7 -21.98 15.77 8.35
CA SER A 7 -22.55 14.43 8.43
C SER A 7 -22.19 13.78 9.76
N ARG A 8 -23.18 13.63 10.65
CA ARG A 8 -23.15 12.62 11.71
C ARG A 8 -22.75 11.28 11.07
N LYS A 9 -21.69 10.63 11.57
CA LYS A 9 -21.40 9.22 11.28
C LYS A 9 -22.72 8.46 11.44
N ARG A 10 -23.27 7.93 10.34
CA ARG A 10 -24.60 7.30 10.37
C ARG A 10 -24.46 6.07 11.28
N ARG A 11 -25.32 5.95 12.30
CA ARG A 11 -25.27 4.86 13.30
C ARG A 11 -25.22 3.43 12.73
N TYR A 12 -25.48 3.25 11.44
CA TYR A 12 -25.57 1.96 10.74
C TYR A 12 -24.87 1.95 9.37
N ASN A 13 -24.10 2.98 9.01
CA ASN A 13 -23.39 3.01 7.73
C ASN A 13 -21.90 3.20 8.01
N CYS A 14 -21.14 2.15 7.71
CA CYS A 14 -19.70 2.11 7.88
C CYS A 14 -18.98 2.91 6.80
N SER A 15 -19.62 3.23 5.66
CA SER A 15 -18.98 3.86 4.50
C SER A 15 -18.25 5.15 4.87
N LEU A 16 -17.07 5.31 4.30
CA LEU A 16 -16.20 6.44 4.55
C LEU A 16 -16.62 7.62 3.67
N THR A 17 -16.51 8.82 4.23
CA THR A 17 -16.64 10.05 3.45
C THR A 17 -15.50 10.20 2.45
N ILE A 18 -15.71 10.98 1.40
CA ILE A 18 -14.69 11.25 0.38
C ILE A 18 -13.40 11.79 1.02
N ASP A 19 -13.52 12.68 2.01
CA ASP A 19 -12.37 13.24 2.72
C ASP A 19 -11.59 12.19 3.52
N GLU A 20 -12.28 11.25 4.15
CA GLU A 20 -11.65 10.14 4.85
C GLU A 20 -10.92 9.22 3.86
N ILE A 21 -11.57 8.88 2.74
CA ILE A 21 -10.96 8.06 1.67
C ILE A 21 -9.71 8.72 1.11
N GLN A 22 -9.75 10.02 0.83
CA GLN A 22 -8.61 10.76 0.31
C GLN A 22 -7.42 10.76 1.29
N ARG A 23 -7.68 10.87 2.59
CA ARG A 23 -6.61 10.73 3.61
C ARG A 23 -5.97 9.35 3.58
N LEU A 24 -6.76 8.29 3.38
CA LEU A 24 -6.23 6.92 3.28
C LEU A 24 -5.44 6.70 1.98
N PHE A 25 -5.85 7.31 0.86
CA PHE A 25 -5.08 7.28 -0.38
C PHE A 25 -3.71 7.96 -0.25
N ASN A 26 -3.58 9.00 0.58
CA ASN A 26 -2.27 9.62 0.82
C ASN A 26 -1.27 8.65 1.47
N ILE A 27 -1.75 7.66 2.23
CA ILE A 27 -0.89 6.60 2.80
C ILE A 27 -0.35 5.70 1.69
N LEU A 28 -1.21 5.27 0.76
CA LEU A 28 -0.82 4.48 -0.41
C LEU A 28 0.14 5.25 -1.31
N TYR A 29 -0.13 6.53 -1.55
CA TYR A 29 0.77 7.41 -2.31
C TYR A 29 2.16 7.47 -1.68
N ALA A 30 2.25 7.61 -0.34
CA ALA A 30 3.54 7.60 0.33
C ALA A 30 4.28 6.26 0.18
N GLU A 31 3.56 5.13 0.20
CA GLU A 31 4.13 3.79 -0.02
C GLU A 31 4.67 3.64 -1.46
N VAL A 32 3.99 4.19 -2.48
CA VAL A 32 4.50 4.21 -3.87
C VAL A 32 5.79 5.03 -3.97
N VAL A 33 5.80 6.25 -3.43
CA VAL A 33 6.98 7.13 -3.47
C VAL A 33 8.18 6.48 -2.75
N LEU A 34 7.93 5.78 -1.66
CA LEU A 34 8.95 5.02 -0.95
C LEU A 34 9.50 3.87 -1.78
N LEU A 35 8.65 3.11 -2.45
CA LEU A 35 9.08 2.04 -3.35
C LEU A 35 9.99 2.60 -4.45
N ASP A 36 9.59 3.70 -5.10
CA ASP A 36 10.39 4.37 -6.13
C ASP A 36 11.76 4.80 -5.60
N ASP A 37 11.80 5.44 -4.42
CA ASP A 37 13.04 5.86 -3.75
C ASP A 37 13.94 4.65 -3.43
N LEU A 38 13.37 3.52 -3.00
CA LEU A 38 14.11 2.30 -2.66
C LEU A 38 14.68 1.62 -3.89
N VAL A 39 13.92 1.46 -4.96
CA VAL A 39 14.41 0.88 -6.22
C VAL A 39 15.51 1.74 -6.83
N ALA A 40 15.35 3.07 -6.85
CA ALA A 40 16.40 3.99 -7.29
C ALA A 40 17.67 3.85 -6.44
N SER A 41 17.52 3.68 -5.13
CA SER A 41 18.64 3.47 -4.21
C SER A 41 19.33 2.13 -4.45
N LEU A 42 18.57 1.05 -4.70
CA LEU A 42 19.12 -0.27 -5.04
C LEU A 42 19.92 -0.23 -6.34
N MET A 43 19.40 0.41 -7.40
CA MET A 43 20.14 0.56 -8.67
C MET A 43 21.48 1.29 -8.47
N ASN A 44 21.48 2.37 -7.68
CA ASN A 44 22.72 3.08 -7.35
C ASN A 44 23.68 2.21 -6.54
N PHE A 45 23.16 1.42 -5.60
CA PHE A 45 23.94 0.50 -4.78
C PHE A 45 24.62 -0.59 -5.62
N LEU A 46 23.88 -1.18 -6.56
CA LEU A 46 24.39 -2.16 -7.52
C LEU A 46 25.45 -1.56 -8.46
N SER A 47 25.24 -0.33 -8.95
CA SER A 47 26.23 0.35 -9.80
C SER A 47 27.58 0.61 -9.11
N ARG A 48 27.60 0.59 -7.77
CA ARG A 48 28.80 0.76 -6.94
C ARG A 48 29.41 -0.58 -6.51
N ASN A 49 28.96 -1.70 -7.07
CA ASN A 49 29.39 -3.06 -6.73
C ASN A 49 29.28 -3.40 -5.23
N GLN A 50 28.31 -2.80 -4.52
CA GLN A 50 28.09 -3.07 -3.11
C GLN A 50 27.21 -4.32 -2.93
N ASN A 51 27.36 -5.04 -1.81
CA ASN A 51 26.64 -6.29 -1.55
C ASN A 51 25.13 -6.04 -1.30
N PRO A 52 24.22 -6.49 -2.19
CA PRO A 52 22.79 -6.17 -2.11
C PRO A 52 22.13 -6.54 -0.78
N ASN A 53 22.68 -7.52 -0.05
CA ASN A 53 22.17 -7.92 1.26
C ASN A 53 22.32 -6.82 2.32
N ASP A 54 23.32 -5.92 2.17
CA ASP A 54 23.52 -4.78 3.06
C ASP A 54 22.48 -3.67 2.83
N PHE A 55 21.77 -3.71 1.70
CA PHE A 55 20.73 -2.74 1.37
C PHE A 55 19.56 -2.80 2.35
N LYS A 56 19.25 -3.97 2.92
CA LYS A 56 18.16 -4.12 3.90
C LYS A 56 18.29 -3.17 5.09
N ASN A 57 19.52 -2.96 5.57
CA ASN A 57 19.81 -2.09 6.70
C ASN A 57 19.54 -0.60 6.39
N LEU A 58 19.50 -0.23 5.10
CA LEU A 58 19.24 1.13 4.65
C LEU A 58 17.76 1.42 4.43
N ILE A 59 16.91 0.38 4.31
CA ILE A 59 15.47 0.53 4.05
C ILE A 59 14.81 1.29 5.20
N SER A 60 15.02 0.87 6.45
CA SER A 60 14.38 1.49 7.62
C SER A 60 14.70 2.99 7.75
N GLY A 61 15.97 3.36 7.57
CA GLY A 61 16.39 4.76 7.62
C GLY A 61 15.72 5.62 6.55
N LYS A 62 15.63 5.10 5.32
CA LYS A 62 14.95 5.79 4.21
C LYS A 62 13.44 5.91 4.43
N VAL A 63 12.81 4.84 4.88
CA VAL A 63 11.37 4.81 5.17
C VAL A 63 11.02 5.86 6.23
N ASN A 64 11.73 5.86 7.35
CA ASN A 64 11.49 6.81 8.43
C ASN A 64 11.72 8.27 7.99
N GLN A 65 12.82 8.53 7.28
CA GLN A 65 13.13 9.87 6.78
C GLN A 65 12.04 10.38 5.85
N ARG A 66 11.58 9.56 4.89
CA ARG A 66 10.59 9.99 3.91
C ARG A 66 9.20 10.13 4.52
N LEU A 67 8.78 9.19 5.38
CA LEU A 67 7.48 9.27 6.06
C LEU A 67 7.35 10.50 6.95
N SER A 68 8.43 10.92 7.62
CA SER A 68 8.42 12.15 8.43
C SER A 68 8.07 13.41 7.62
N ARG A 69 8.31 13.39 6.30
CA ARG A 69 8.01 14.48 5.37
C ARG A 69 6.66 14.34 4.70
N LEU A 70 6.29 13.12 4.29
CA LEU A 70 5.06 12.86 3.53
C LEU A 70 3.82 12.79 4.42
N ILE A 71 3.94 12.16 5.60
CA ILE A 71 2.83 11.97 6.54
C ILE A 71 3.34 12.25 7.97
N PRO A 72 3.54 13.54 8.32
CA PRO A 72 4.00 13.92 9.66
C PRO A 72 3.05 13.36 10.73
N GLY A 73 3.62 12.76 11.78
CA GLY A 73 2.84 12.17 12.86
C GLY A 73 2.21 10.80 12.55
N TYR A 74 2.56 10.14 11.43
CA TYR A 74 2.11 8.77 11.18
C TYR A 74 2.53 7.82 12.32
N PRO A 75 1.66 6.96 12.87
CA PRO A 75 1.99 6.15 14.04
C PRO A 75 3.12 5.15 13.78
N ASP A 76 4.00 4.96 14.76
CA ASP A 76 5.20 4.12 14.60
C ASP A 76 4.89 2.66 14.28
N LEU A 77 3.80 2.11 14.83
CA LEU A 77 3.34 0.76 14.48
C LEU A 77 2.98 0.67 12.99
N ARG A 78 2.29 1.68 12.46
CA ARG A 78 1.88 1.72 11.04
C ARG A 78 3.07 1.97 10.12
N LYS A 79 4.06 2.78 10.56
CA LYS A 79 5.37 2.90 9.87
C LYS A 79 6.06 1.54 9.74
N LYS A 80 6.15 0.78 10.83
CA LYS A 80 6.77 -0.56 10.84
C LYS A 80 6.05 -1.55 9.92
N ASN A 81 4.72 -1.50 9.87
CA ASN A 81 3.94 -2.34 8.96
C ASN A 81 4.21 -2.00 7.49
N MET A 82 4.27 -0.72 7.14
CA MET A 82 4.66 -0.26 5.80
C MET A 82 6.10 -0.64 5.46
N GLU A 83 7.04 -0.40 6.38
CA GLU A 83 8.44 -0.79 6.22
C GLU A 83 8.56 -2.30 5.94
N LYS A 84 7.87 -3.14 6.71
CA LYS A 84 7.87 -4.59 6.50
C LYS A 84 7.39 -4.97 5.10
N ARG A 85 6.30 -4.36 4.61
CA ARG A 85 5.81 -4.61 3.25
C ARG A 85 6.84 -4.19 2.20
N LEU A 86 7.44 -3.01 2.34
CA LEU A 86 8.48 -2.53 1.43
C LEU A 86 9.73 -3.43 1.46
N VAL A 87 10.14 -3.93 2.62
CA VAL A 87 11.23 -4.92 2.73
C VAL A 87 10.87 -6.21 1.99
N GLU A 88 9.65 -6.74 2.19
CA GLU A 88 9.17 -7.93 1.48
C GLU A 88 9.22 -7.72 -0.05
N GLN A 89 8.81 -6.54 -0.55
CA GLN A 89 8.86 -6.20 -1.97
C GLN A 89 10.30 -6.04 -2.49
N MET A 90 11.19 -5.37 -1.76
CA MET A 90 12.59 -5.24 -2.16
C MET A 90 13.31 -6.59 -2.14
N GLU A 91 12.94 -7.50 -1.23
CA GLU A 91 13.44 -8.87 -1.22
C GLU A 91 13.07 -9.65 -2.49
N GLU A 92 11.91 -9.39 -3.10
CA GLU A 92 11.54 -10.04 -4.36
C GLU A 92 12.49 -9.65 -5.50
N ILE A 93 12.96 -8.40 -5.53
CA ILE A 93 13.99 -7.95 -6.48
C ILE A 93 15.34 -8.58 -6.12
N ILE A 94 15.76 -8.50 -4.85
CA ILE A 94 17.08 -8.95 -4.41
C ILE A 94 17.26 -10.46 -4.62
N LYS A 95 16.22 -11.27 -4.40
CA LYS A 95 16.27 -12.74 -4.59
C LYS A 95 16.47 -13.15 -6.04
N MET A 96 16.19 -12.27 -7.00
CA MET A 96 16.40 -12.54 -8.43
C MET A 96 17.79 -12.14 -8.91
N LEU A 97 18.61 -11.48 -8.09
CA LEU A 97 19.96 -11.09 -8.50
C LEU A 97 20.87 -12.31 -8.78
N PRO A 98 21.77 -12.23 -9.78
CA PRO A 98 22.03 -11.06 -10.63
C PRO A 98 20.99 -10.92 -11.76
N ILE A 99 20.42 -9.73 -11.90
CA ILE A 99 19.51 -9.34 -12.99
C ILE A 99 19.94 -7.99 -13.57
N SER A 100 19.57 -7.75 -14.82
CA SER A 100 19.80 -6.49 -15.54
C SER A 100 18.96 -5.35 -14.97
N LYS A 101 19.32 -4.11 -15.34
CA LYS A 101 18.56 -2.91 -14.97
C LYS A 101 17.12 -2.98 -15.49
N ASP A 102 16.92 -3.50 -16.70
CA ASP A 102 15.59 -3.59 -17.30
C ASP A 102 14.71 -4.60 -16.56
N GLU A 103 15.28 -5.70 -16.09
CA GLU A 103 14.59 -6.67 -15.23
C GLU A 103 14.23 -6.08 -13.86
N ILE A 104 15.10 -5.26 -13.26
CA ILE A 104 14.78 -4.52 -12.03
C ILE A 104 13.60 -3.57 -12.25
N LEU A 105 13.60 -2.82 -13.37
CA LEU A 105 12.51 -1.91 -13.71
C LEU A 105 11.21 -2.66 -14.01
N PHE A 106 11.29 -3.85 -14.62
CA PHE A 106 10.13 -4.71 -14.83
C PHE A 106 9.51 -5.17 -13.50
N LEU A 107 10.33 -5.62 -12.55
CA LEU A 107 9.84 -6.00 -11.22
C LEU A 107 9.30 -4.79 -10.44
N HIS A 108 9.93 -3.62 -10.58
CA HIS A 108 9.44 -2.37 -9.99
C HIS A 108 8.04 -2.02 -10.51
N GLU A 109 7.78 -2.16 -11.82
CA GLU A 109 6.46 -1.94 -12.40
C GLU A 109 5.42 -2.91 -11.82
N PHE A 110 5.76 -4.20 -11.68
CA PHE A 110 4.90 -5.18 -11.01
C PHE A 110 4.53 -4.73 -9.57
N LEU A 111 5.53 -4.37 -8.78
CA LEU A 111 5.37 -3.95 -7.38
C LEU A 111 4.57 -2.66 -7.25
N ARG A 112 4.70 -1.74 -8.21
CA ARG A 112 3.90 -0.52 -8.28
C ARG A 112 2.44 -0.84 -8.59
N LEU A 113 2.16 -1.70 -9.57
CA LEU A 113 0.81 -2.14 -9.91
C LEU A 113 0.11 -2.87 -8.74
N GLU A 114 0.86 -3.58 -7.89
CA GLU A 114 0.36 -4.14 -6.65
C GLU A 114 -0.19 -3.04 -5.70
N ILE A 115 0.58 -1.97 -5.49
CA ILE A 115 0.15 -0.85 -4.64
C ILE A 115 -1.04 -0.14 -5.27
N ASP A 116 -1.01 0.11 -6.58
CA ASP A 116 -2.12 0.73 -7.29
C ASP A 116 -3.40 -0.11 -7.19
N GLN A 117 -3.29 -1.45 -7.21
CA GLN A 117 -4.45 -2.34 -7.05
C GLN A 117 -5.05 -2.24 -5.64
N SER A 118 -4.21 -1.87 -4.66
CA SER A 118 -4.65 -1.60 -3.29
C SER A 118 -5.55 -0.37 -3.23
N ILE A 119 -5.30 0.65 -4.06
CA ILE A 119 -6.14 1.87 -4.15
C ILE A 119 -7.55 1.49 -4.58
N GLU A 120 -7.69 0.69 -5.63
CA GLU A 120 -9.00 0.30 -6.16
C GLU A 120 -9.79 -0.57 -5.18
N ILE A 121 -9.15 -1.55 -4.54
CA ILE A 121 -9.83 -2.41 -3.57
C ILE A 121 -10.15 -1.62 -2.30
N LEU A 122 -9.26 -0.74 -1.83
CA LEU A 122 -9.54 0.14 -0.69
C LEU A 122 -10.74 1.04 -0.99
N ASN A 123 -10.86 1.58 -2.21
CA ASN A 123 -12.02 2.37 -2.60
C ASN A 123 -13.32 1.56 -2.47
N ASN A 124 -13.35 0.33 -2.98
CA ASN A 124 -14.54 -0.52 -2.91
C ASN A 124 -14.89 -0.81 -1.44
N VAL A 125 -13.92 -1.22 -0.63
CA VAL A 125 -14.12 -1.53 0.80
C VAL A 125 -14.53 -0.29 1.60
N ALA A 126 -13.98 0.87 1.28
CA ALA A 126 -14.33 2.12 1.95
C ALA A 126 -15.77 2.55 1.68
N MET A 127 -16.32 2.23 0.50
CA MET A 127 -17.71 2.53 0.12
C MET A 127 -18.73 1.54 0.67
N GLU A 128 -18.30 0.38 1.18
CA GLU A 128 -19.21 -0.60 1.79
C GLU A 128 -19.91 -0.04 3.04
N GLU A 129 -21.21 -0.29 3.11
CA GLU A 129 -22.08 0.24 4.17
C GLU A 129 -22.02 -0.59 5.46
N THR A 130 -21.56 -1.85 5.38
CA THR A 130 -21.53 -2.77 6.51
C THR A 130 -20.13 -3.36 6.72
N ASP A 131 -19.79 -3.65 7.98
CA ASP A 131 -18.53 -4.31 8.31
C ASP A 131 -18.46 -5.73 7.72
N ASP A 132 -19.60 -6.44 7.65
CA ASP A 132 -19.68 -7.75 7.00
C ASP A 132 -19.36 -7.67 5.50
N GLY A 133 -19.87 -6.64 4.80
CA GLY A 133 -19.55 -6.40 3.39
C GLY A 133 -18.06 -6.11 3.19
N ARG A 134 -17.47 -5.27 4.04
CA ARG A 134 -16.02 -5.02 4.06
C ARG A 134 -15.21 -6.29 4.25
N ASN A 135 -15.56 -7.06 5.27
CA ASN A 135 -14.89 -8.29 5.62
C ASN A 135 -15.02 -9.33 4.51
N TRP A 136 -16.17 -9.40 3.84
CA TRP A 136 -16.38 -10.29 2.71
C TRP A 136 -15.42 -9.96 1.55
N ILE A 137 -15.33 -8.69 1.13
CA ILE A 137 -14.40 -8.27 0.07
C ILE A 137 -12.94 -8.53 0.47
N LEU A 138 -12.56 -8.19 1.71
CA LEU A 138 -11.18 -8.34 2.19
C LEU A 138 -10.76 -9.80 2.37
N ASN A 139 -11.70 -10.71 2.61
CA ASN A 139 -11.42 -12.14 2.77
C ASN A 139 -11.54 -12.92 1.45
N ASP A 140 -12.13 -12.35 0.41
CA ASP A 140 -12.16 -12.96 -0.92
C ASP A 140 -10.82 -12.75 -1.66
N LEU A 141 -9.84 -13.61 -1.32
CA LEU A 141 -8.52 -13.61 -1.98
C LEU A 141 -8.62 -13.90 -3.49
N SER A 142 -9.64 -14.65 -3.92
CA SER A 142 -9.86 -14.95 -5.33
C SER A 142 -10.28 -13.69 -6.10
N TYR A 143 -11.18 -12.89 -5.54
CA TYR A 143 -11.56 -11.59 -6.08
C TYR A 143 -10.35 -10.66 -6.20
N ILE A 144 -9.55 -10.53 -5.13
CA ILE A 144 -8.34 -9.70 -5.13
C ILE A 144 -7.36 -10.17 -6.22
N ARG A 145 -7.14 -11.48 -6.32
CA ARG A 145 -6.27 -12.10 -7.32
C ARG A 145 -6.73 -11.80 -8.75
N VAL A 146 -8.02 -11.98 -9.03
CA VAL A 146 -8.59 -11.73 -10.36
C VAL A 146 -8.41 -10.27 -10.76
N ARG A 147 -8.63 -9.32 -9.83
CA ARG A 147 -8.42 -7.89 -10.10
C ARG A 147 -6.96 -7.56 -10.37
N LEU A 148 -6.03 -8.09 -9.56
CA LEU A 148 -4.60 -7.93 -9.79
C LEU A 148 -4.18 -8.49 -11.15
N ILE A 149 -4.58 -9.72 -11.49
CA ILE A 149 -4.25 -10.34 -12.79
C ILE A 149 -4.82 -9.53 -13.96
N ALA A 150 -6.06 -9.06 -13.85
CA ALA A 150 -6.66 -8.21 -14.88
C ALA A 150 -5.86 -6.92 -15.10
N ARG A 151 -5.37 -6.31 -14.01
CA ARG A 151 -4.49 -5.14 -14.08
C ARG A 151 -3.14 -5.46 -14.71
N LEU A 152 -2.47 -6.53 -14.27
CA LEU A 152 -1.19 -6.96 -14.82
C LEU A 152 -1.29 -7.23 -16.33
N ARG A 153 -2.37 -7.89 -16.79
CA ARG A 153 -2.64 -8.10 -18.22
C ARG A 153 -2.81 -6.79 -18.99
N ARG A 154 -3.53 -5.82 -18.42
CA ARG A 154 -3.71 -4.49 -19.03
C ARG A 154 -2.38 -3.77 -19.26
N TYR A 155 -1.45 -3.90 -18.32
CA TYR A 155 -0.11 -3.31 -18.40
C TYR A 155 0.95 -4.23 -19.01
N ARG A 156 0.56 -5.41 -19.51
CA ARG A 156 1.44 -6.42 -20.12
C ARG A 156 2.58 -6.90 -19.20
N VAL A 157 2.34 -6.91 -17.89
CA VAL A 157 3.27 -7.43 -16.88
C VAL A 157 2.95 -8.90 -16.64
N ILE A 158 3.89 -9.78 -16.96
CA ILE A 158 3.74 -11.24 -16.80
C ILE A 158 4.74 -11.70 -15.74
N VAL A 159 4.23 -12.09 -14.58
CA VAL A 159 5.02 -12.61 -13.45
C VAL A 159 4.56 -14.02 -13.10
N ASN A 160 5.39 -14.74 -12.35
CA ASN A 160 5.05 -16.08 -11.87
C ASN A 160 3.93 -16.06 -10.82
N ASP A 161 3.33 -17.24 -10.59
CA ASP A 161 2.19 -17.39 -9.68
C ASP A 161 2.55 -17.06 -8.22
N ASP A 162 3.79 -17.36 -7.82
CA ASP A 162 4.29 -17.10 -6.47
C ASP A 162 4.31 -15.61 -6.13
N LEU A 163 4.79 -14.77 -7.06
CA LEU A 163 4.78 -13.32 -6.93
C LEU A 163 3.34 -12.79 -6.83
N ILE A 164 2.43 -13.31 -7.65
CA ILE A 164 1.01 -12.91 -7.60
C ILE A 164 0.41 -13.27 -6.24
N THR A 165 0.70 -14.47 -5.74
CA THR A 165 0.19 -14.93 -4.44
C THR A 165 0.72 -14.08 -3.29
N ALA A 166 2.01 -13.76 -3.28
CA ALA A 166 2.61 -12.85 -2.30
C ALA A 166 2.00 -11.45 -2.36
N ALA A 167 1.79 -10.91 -3.57
CA ALA A 167 1.18 -9.62 -3.81
C ALA A 167 -0.27 -9.55 -3.32
N VAL A 168 -1.09 -10.58 -3.56
CA VAL A 168 -2.48 -10.66 -3.06
C VAL A 168 -2.52 -10.58 -1.53
N LEU A 169 -1.63 -11.30 -0.84
CA LEU A 169 -1.56 -11.29 0.62
C LEU A 169 -1.04 -9.95 1.17
N ARG A 170 -0.05 -9.32 0.51
CA ARG A 170 0.41 -7.98 0.87
C ARG A 170 -0.68 -6.93 0.68
N LEU A 171 -1.41 -6.99 -0.43
CA LEU A 171 -2.52 -6.08 -0.72
C LEU A 171 -3.58 -6.13 0.38
N ARG A 172 -4.05 -7.34 0.74
CA ARG A 172 -5.02 -7.51 1.83
C ARG A 172 -4.50 -6.93 3.15
N ARG A 173 -3.25 -7.26 3.53
CA ARG A 173 -2.61 -6.74 4.75
C ARG A 173 -2.49 -5.21 4.73
N ARG A 174 -2.14 -4.63 3.57
CA ARG A 174 -2.02 -3.18 3.37
C ARG A 174 -3.35 -2.48 3.62
N ILE A 175 -4.44 -3.00 3.04
CA ILE A 175 -5.76 -2.39 3.20
C ILE A 175 -6.26 -2.52 4.64
N LEU A 176 -6.09 -3.69 5.28
CA LEU A 176 -6.44 -3.88 6.69
C LEU A 176 -5.70 -2.89 7.60
N ASP A 177 -4.39 -2.78 7.45
CA ASP A 177 -3.54 -1.85 8.23
C ASP A 177 -3.99 -0.39 8.09
N ILE A 178 -4.38 0.02 6.87
CA ILE A 178 -4.89 1.37 6.58
C ILE A 178 -6.27 1.60 7.20
N LEU A 179 -7.18 0.63 7.11
CA LEU A 179 -8.52 0.75 7.69
C LEU A 179 -8.48 0.74 9.22
N GLU A 180 -7.63 -0.08 9.83
CA GLU A 180 -7.42 -0.06 11.27
C GLU A 180 -6.87 1.30 11.73
N TYR A 181 -5.90 1.88 10.99
CA TYR A 181 -5.46 3.25 11.24
C TYR A 181 -6.61 4.25 11.17
N HIS A 182 -7.55 4.09 10.24
CA HIS A 182 -8.75 4.91 10.19
C HIS A 182 -9.62 4.78 11.44
N TYR A 183 -9.83 3.55 11.93
CA TYR A 183 -10.63 3.32 13.14
C TYR A 183 -9.98 3.83 14.42
N ASP A 184 -8.64 3.86 14.48
CA ASP A 184 -7.88 4.44 15.59
C ASP A 184 -7.95 5.98 15.63
N MET A 185 -8.36 6.64 14.54
CA MET A 185 -8.49 8.09 14.51
C MET A 185 -9.74 8.55 15.28
N PRO A 186 -9.63 9.61 16.10
CA PRO A 186 -10.80 10.17 16.78
C PRO A 186 -11.83 10.62 15.73
N SER A 187 -13.05 10.10 15.87
CA SER A 187 -14.16 10.44 14.99
C SER A 187 -14.36 11.96 15.00
N GLN A 188 -14.20 12.62 13.85
CA GLN A 188 -14.48 14.05 13.70
C GLN A 188 -15.98 14.39 13.75
N ALA A 189 -16.84 13.42 14.10
CA ALA A 189 -18.21 13.67 14.51
C ALA A 189 -18.21 14.35 15.90
N ILE A 190 -17.75 15.60 15.94
CA ILE A 190 -17.80 16.44 17.14
C ILE A 190 -19.26 16.72 17.45
N TYR A 191 -19.59 16.40 18.70
CA TYR A 191 -20.77 16.83 19.44
C TYR A 191 -21.08 18.31 19.17
N ASN A 192 -22.23 18.56 18.54
CA ASN A 192 -23.00 19.78 18.70
C ASN A 192 -24.39 19.39 19.20
#